data_AF-A0A8T5FEB6-F1
#
_entry.id   AF-A0A8T5FEB6-F1
#
_cell.length_a   1.000
_cell.length_b   1.000
_cell.length_c   1.000
_cell.angle_alpha   90.00
_cell.angle_beta   90.00
_cell.angle_gamma   90.00
#
_symmetry.space_group_name_H-M   'P 1'
#
loop_
_entity.id
_entity.type
_entity.pdbx_description
1 polymer ?
#
loop_
_entity_poly.entity_id
_entity_poly.type
_entity_poly.pdbx_seq_one_letter_code
_entity_poly.pdbx_strand_id
1 'polypeptide(L)'
;MNKMVIVGGAVIILIVISMAYGASMNPGGNEQRSGGEIWDFRISGQEFHGKTTIMTDLGVIEEGTYEFGFVPMGDSPKKIRLIIDWVIPENQRYYSDDPVKTEIFSEEFILERSLVDTGVSKYYTWEYLGQKFVQFPKTEGDARYEITIQRDGNLEGSVSISLSKLDRSI
;
A
#
# COMPACT_ATOMS: atom_id res chain seq x y z
N MET A 1 30.67 -34.01 -16.22
CA MET A 1 29.20 -34.19 -16.21
C MET A 1 28.69 -33.63 -14.89
N ASN A 2 28.45 -32.33 -14.80
CA ASN A 2 27.22 -31.60 -15.14
C ASN A 2 26.03 -31.98 -14.24
N LYS A 3 25.65 -31.07 -13.35
CA LYS A 3 24.33 -30.40 -13.34
C LYS A 3 24.37 -29.29 -12.30
N MET A 4 24.59 -28.06 -12.77
CA MET A 4 24.12 -26.89 -12.03
C MET A 4 22.59 -26.94 -12.00
N VAL A 5 22.03 -27.02 -10.80
CA VAL A 5 20.62 -26.68 -10.58
C VAL A 5 20.62 -25.22 -10.16
N ILE A 6 20.47 -24.32 -11.13
CA ILE A 6 20.02 -22.96 -10.83
C ILE A 6 18.51 -23.08 -10.66
N VAL A 7 18.07 -23.36 -9.43
CA VAL A 7 16.68 -23.13 -9.05
C VAL A 7 16.52 -21.62 -9.07
N GLY A 8 15.78 -21.12 -10.05
CA GLY A 8 15.36 -19.73 -10.12
C GLY A 8 14.53 -19.38 -8.90
N GLY A 9 15.20 -18.88 -7.85
CA GLY A 9 14.56 -18.23 -6.73
C GLY A 9 14.33 -16.77 -7.09
N ALA A 10 13.08 -16.37 -7.25
CA ALA A 10 12.72 -14.96 -7.16
C ALA A 10 13.21 -14.48 -5.79
N VAL A 11 14.19 -13.57 -5.78
CA VAL A 11 14.68 -12.97 -4.55
C VAL A 11 13.59 -12.01 -4.05
N ILE A 12 12.75 -12.49 -3.13
CA ILE A 12 11.78 -11.66 -2.42
C ILE A 12 12.57 -10.86 -1.38
N ILE A 13 12.93 -9.62 -1.71
CA ILE A 13 13.56 -8.70 -0.75
C ILE A 13 12.44 -8.03 0.04
N LEU A 14 12.16 -8.56 1.23
CA LEU A 14 11.28 -7.95 2.23
C LEU A 14 12.02 -6.79 2.92
N ILE A 15 11.58 -5.56 2.67
CA ILE A 15 11.94 -4.42 3.52
C ILE A 15 10.75 -4.12 4.42
N VAL A 16 10.98 -4.16 5.73
CA VAL A 16 10.06 -3.70 6.75
C VAL A 16 10.45 -2.26 7.08
N ILE A 17 9.60 -1.29 6.70
CA ILE A 17 9.77 0.11 7.09
C ILE A 17 8.84 0.38 8.28
N SER A 18 9.41 0.52 9.47
CA SER A 18 8.67 0.95 10.67
C SER A 18 8.52 2.48 10.65
N MET A 19 7.30 2.97 10.41
CA MET A 19 6.97 4.38 10.62
C MET A 19 6.71 4.59 12.10
N ALA A 20 7.62 5.29 12.79
CA ALA A 20 7.37 5.74 14.15
C ALA A 20 6.24 6.79 14.12
N TYR A 21 5.18 6.54 14.88
CA TYR A 21 4.06 7.45 15.01
C TYR A 21 4.52 8.87 15.40
N GLY A 22 4.12 9.84 14.59
CA GLY A 22 4.17 11.26 14.94
C GLY A 22 5.48 11.97 14.62
N ALA A 23 5.81 12.16 13.34
CA ALA A 23 6.43 13.39 12.85
C ALA A 23 6.50 13.35 11.32
N SER A 24 6.09 14.44 10.71
CA SER A 24 6.35 14.79 9.31
C SER A 24 7.81 14.52 8.91
N MET A 25 8.03 13.60 7.98
CA MET A 25 9.30 13.52 7.23
C MET A 25 9.03 13.14 5.76
N ASN A 26 8.49 14.10 5.00
CA ASN A 26 8.75 14.23 3.57
C ASN A 26 9.17 15.69 3.31
N PRO A 27 10.35 15.97 2.73
CA PRO A 27 10.75 17.32 2.38
C PRO A 27 10.09 17.71 1.06
N GLY A 28 8.89 18.27 1.12
CA GLY A 28 8.26 18.88 -0.04
C GLY A 28 6.76 19.11 0.15
N GLY A 29 6.40 20.37 0.38
CA GLY A 29 5.03 20.87 0.22
C GLY A 29 4.13 20.67 1.45
N ASN A 30 3.78 21.79 2.06
CA ASN A 30 2.66 21.94 2.99
C ASN A 30 1.32 21.75 2.25
N GLU A 31 1.01 20.53 1.83
CA GLU A 31 -0.33 20.21 1.36
C GLU A 31 -1.22 19.93 2.57
N GLN A 32 -2.28 20.72 2.69
CA GLN A 32 -3.31 20.59 3.70
C GLN A 32 -3.86 19.16 3.62
N ARG A 33 -3.50 18.30 4.58
CA ARG A 33 -4.09 16.96 4.70
C ARG A 33 -5.61 17.11 4.71
N SER A 34 -6.29 16.45 3.77
CA SER A 34 -7.74 16.26 3.87
C SER A 34 -8.01 15.65 5.24
N GLY A 35 -8.98 16.18 6.01
CA GLY A 35 -9.12 15.90 7.45
C GLY A 35 -9.31 14.43 7.85
N GLY A 36 -9.43 13.51 6.90
CA GLY A 36 -9.56 12.07 7.12
C GLY A 36 -8.34 11.22 6.74
N GLU A 37 -7.26 11.77 6.17
CA GLU A 37 -6.08 10.97 5.81
C GLU A 37 -5.33 10.49 7.06
N ILE A 38 -5.19 9.17 7.20
CA ILE A 38 -4.55 8.54 8.36
C ILE A 38 -3.20 7.89 8.04
N TRP A 39 -2.93 7.64 6.76
CA TRP A 39 -1.71 7.00 6.31
C TRP A 39 -1.41 7.38 4.86
N ASP A 40 -0.14 7.60 4.55
CA ASP A 40 0.37 7.84 3.21
C ASP A 40 1.71 7.12 3.01
N PHE A 41 1.95 6.65 1.79
CA PHE A 41 3.21 6.02 1.42
C PHE A 41 3.55 6.33 -0.03
N ARG A 42 4.74 6.91 -0.22
CA ARG A 42 5.27 7.24 -1.53
C ARG A 42 6.35 6.25 -1.95
N ILE A 43 6.11 5.56 -3.05
CA ILE A 43 7.10 4.73 -3.73
C ILE A 43 7.77 5.59 -4.78
N SER A 44 8.96 6.09 -4.48
CA SER A 44 9.80 6.83 -5.42
C SER A 44 11.26 6.81 -4.97
N GLY A 45 12.20 6.61 -5.88
CA GLY A 45 13.63 6.56 -5.57
C GLY A 45 14.25 5.19 -5.80
N GLN A 46 15.58 5.19 -5.93
CA GLN A 46 16.37 3.99 -6.30
C GLN A 46 16.24 2.87 -5.27
N GLU A 47 15.94 3.20 -4.02
CA GLU A 47 15.70 2.25 -2.96
C GLU A 47 14.47 1.37 -3.21
N PHE A 48 13.55 1.76 -4.08
CA PHE A 48 12.38 0.95 -4.46
C PHE A 48 12.55 0.21 -5.78
N HIS A 49 13.61 0.50 -6.53
CA HIS A 49 13.84 -0.08 -7.85
C HIS A 49 13.97 -1.61 -7.76
N GLY A 50 13.33 -2.31 -8.69
CA GLY A 50 13.26 -3.77 -8.70
C GLY A 50 12.51 -4.45 -7.52
N LYS A 51 11.96 -3.71 -6.55
CA LYS A 51 11.28 -4.32 -5.39
C LYS A 51 9.85 -4.73 -5.70
N THR A 52 9.58 -6.02 -5.75
CA THR A 52 8.23 -6.54 -6.03
C THR A 52 7.31 -6.51 -4.82
N THR A 53 7.84 -6.46 -3.60
CA THR A 53 7.06 -6.49 -2.36
C THR A 53 7.62 -5.49 -1.36
N ILE A 54 6.74 -4.69 -0.76
CA ILE A 54 7.05 -3.71 0.28
C ILE A 54 6.08 -3.95 1.43
N MET A 55 6.56 -3.97 2.66
CA MET A 55 5.73 -4.09 3.86
C MET A 55 5.91 -2.88 4.76
N THR A 56 4.81 -2.37 5.30
CA THR A 56 4.84 -1.26 6.24
C THR A 56 3.69 -1.35 7.24
N ASP A 57 3.88 -0.71 8.39
CA ASP A 57 2.92 -0.68 9.49
C ASP A 57 1.84 0.37 9.19
N LEU A 58 0.57 -0.04 9.23
CA LEU A 58 -0.57 0.89 9.32
C LEU A 58 -0.84 1.28 10.78
N GLY A 59 -0.36 0.47 11.72
CA GLY A 59 -0.52 0.57 13.15
C GLY A 59 -1.98 0.46 13.60
N VAL A 60 -2.39 1.23 14.62
CA VAL A 60 -3.74 1.14 15.20
C VAL A 60 -4.72 1.98 14.39
N ILE A 61 -5.72 1.32 13.81
CA ILE A 61 -6.79 1.93 13.02
C ILE A 61 -8.12 1.73 13.74
N GLU A 62 -8.89 2.81 13.85
CA GLU A 62 -10.24 2.76 14.43
C GLU A 62 -11.22 2.00 13.54
N GLU A 63 -12.32 1.52 14.12
CA GLU A 63 -13.39 0.93 13.31
C GLU A 63 -13.91 1.95 12.29
N GLY A 64 -14.26 1.46 11.10
CA GLY A 64 -14.87 2.31 10.08
C GLY A 64 -14.61 1.84 8.65
N THR A 65 -15.17 2.60 7.71
CA THR A 65 -14.88 2.46 6.28
C THR A 65 -13.82 3.47 5.88
N TYR A 66 -12.82 2.99 5.16
CA TYR A 66 -11.71 3.78 4.66
C TYR A 66 -11.60 3.62 3.14
N GLU A 67 -11.00 4.61 2.50
CA GLU A 67 -10.77 4.64 1.07
C GLU A 67 -9.29 4.78 0.76
N PHE A 68 -8.81 3.98 -0.20
CA PHE A 68 -7.50 4.09 -0.79
C PHE A 68 -7.46 5.16 -1.87
N GLY A 69 -6.55 6.12 -1.70
CA GLY A 69 -6.17 7.09 -2.71
C GLY A 69 -4.93 6.64 -3.48
N PHE A 70 -4.86 6.95 -4.77
CA PHE A 70 -3.69 6.73 -5.60
C PHE A 70 -3.34 7.98 -6.39
N VAL A 71 -2.05 8.32 -6.44
CA VAL A 71 -1.50 9.30 -7.37
C VAL A 71 -0.46 8.59 -8.24
N PRO A 72 -0.87 8.00 -9.38
CA PRO A 72 0.05 7.36 -10.31
C PRO A 72 0.73 8.39 -11.21
N MET A 73 1.87 7.98 -11.74
CA MET A 73 2.57 8.59 -12.86
C MET A 73 2.42 7.69 -14.09
N GLY A 74 2.72 8.23 -15.28
CA GLY A 74 2.55 7.47 -16.52
C GLY A 74 3.45 6.23 -16.64
N ASP A 75 4.47 6.15 -15.78
CA ASP A 75 5.40 5.04 -15.68
C ASP A 75 5.18 4.17 -14.44
N SER A 76 4.14 4.38 -13.63
CA SER A 76 3.84 3.57 -12.43
C SER A 76 3.76 2.05 -12.72
N PRO A 77 3.89 1.20 -11.69
CA PRO A 77 3.68 -0.23 -11.83
C PRO A 77 2.35 -0.55 -12.52
N LYS A 78 2.35 -1.51 -13.44
CA LYS A 78 1.13 -1.86 -14.18
C LYS A 78 0.05 -2.41 -13.25
N LYS A 79 0.46 -3.11 -12.20
CA LYS A 79 -0.43 -3.63 -11.17
C LYS A 79 0.13 -3.37 -9.78
N ILE A 80 -0.77 -3.10 -8.85
CA ILE A 80 -0.48 -3.04 -7.42
C ILE A 80 -1.48 -3.94 -6.72
N ARG A 81 -1.02 -4.88 -5.89
CA ARG A 81 -1.88 -5.61 -4.96
C ARG A 81 -1.64 -5.11 -3.56
N LEU A 82 -2.70 -4.72 -2.88
CA LEU A 82 -2.68 -4.33 -1.48
C LEU A 82 -3.27 -5.46 -0.65
N ILE A 83 -2.55 -5.87 0.38
CA ILE A 83 -3.00 -6.87 1.35
C ILE A 83 -2.89 -6.21 2.72
N ILE A 84 -3.97 -6.20 3.49
CA ILE A 84 -3.96 -5.74 4.87
C ILE A 84 -4.17 -6.93 5.80
N ASP A 85 -3.24 -7.10 6.71
CA ASP A 85 -3.27 -8.10 7.75
C ASP A 85 -3.50 -7.46 9.10
N TRP A 86 -4.39 -8.05 9.89
CA TRP A 86 -4.46 -7.82 11.33
C TRP A 86 -3.40 -8.66 12.04
N VAL A 87 -2.56 -8.03 12.86
CA VAL A 87 -1.47 -8.66 13.61
C VAL A 87 -1.86 -8.79 15.09
N ILE A 88 -1.91 -10.02 15.59
CA ILE A 88 -2.19 -10.30 17.01
C ILE A 88 -0.94 -9.94 17.85
N PRO A 89 -1.07 -9.10 18.89
CA PRO A 89 0.06 -8.70 19.72
C PRO A 89 0.66 -9.91 20.47
N GLU A 90 1.98 -9.88 20.66
CA GLU A 90 2.76 -10.99 21.24
C GLU A 90 2.25 -11.46 22.61
N ASN A 91 1.67 -10.55 23.40
CA ASN A 91 1.11 -10.84 24.73
C ASN A 91 -0.16 -11.70 24.72
N GLN A 92 -0.76 -11.94 23.54
CA GLN A 92 -1.91 -12.83 23.34
C GLN A 92 -1.55 -14.13 22.61
N ARG A 93 -0.26 -14.37 22.32
CA ARG A 93 0.20 -15.62 21.69
C ARG A 93 0.19 -16.75 22.70
N TYR A 94 -0.78 -17.66 22.55
CA TYR A 94 -0.84 -18.86 23.39
C TYR A 94 -0.06 -20.05 22.77
N TYR A 95 0.25 -20.07 21.46
CA TYR A 95 0.79 -21.27 20.78
C TYR A 95 1.72 -21.11 19.53
N SER A 96 2.21 -19.93 19.10
CA SER A 96 3.10 -19.85 17.91
C SER A 96 4.24 -18.82 17.98
N ASP A 97 5.40 -19.19 17.42
CA ASP A 97 6.56 -18.31 17.21
C ASP A 97 6.37 -17.32 16.05
N ASP A 98 5.54 -17.67 15.06
CA ASP A 98 5.16 -16.77 13.96
C ASP A 98 3.99 -15.85 14.35
N PRO A 99 3.98 -14.58 13.93
CA PRO A 99 2.84 -13.69 14.13
C PRO A 99 1.62 -14.27 13.40
N VAL A 100 0.54 -14.52 14.14
CA VAL A 100 -0.74 -14.90 13.55
C VAL A 100 -1.30 -13.66 12.85
N LYS A 101 -1.30 -13.70 11.52
CA LYS A 101 -1.85 -12.66 10.65
C LYS A 101 -3.21 -13.11 10.10
N THR A 102 -4.19 -12.22 10.18
CA THR A 102 -5.50 -12.44 9.55
C THR A 102 -5.69 -11.42 8.44
N GLU A 103 -5.76 -11.87 7.20
CA GLU A 103 -6.05 -11.02 6.04
C GLU A 103 -7.47 -10.46 6.18
N ILE A 104 -7.60 -9.13 6.19
CA ILE A 104 -8.90 -8.43 6.22
C ILE A 104 -9.23 -7.75 4.89
N PHE A 105 -8.22 -7.58 4.03
CA PHE A 105 -8.37 -6.95 2.73
C PHE A 105 -7.31 -7.47 1.76
N SER A 106 -7.71 -7.74 0.52
CA SER A 106 -6.82 -8.15 -0.56
C SER A 106 -7.44 -7.72 -1.88
N GLU A 107 -6.79 -6.79 -2.57
CA GLU A 107 -7.27 -6.27 -3.85
C GLU A 107 -6.11 -6.04 -4.82
N GLU A 108 -6.29 -6.44 -6.08
CA GLU A 108 -5.37 -6.15 -7.18
C GLU A 108 -5.90 -4.98 -8.01
N PHE A 109 -5.16 -3.88 -8.00
CA PHE A 109 -5.42 -2.69 -8.77
C PHE A 109 -4.67 -2.70 -10.10
N ILE A 110 -5.31 -2.24 -11.18
CA ILE A 110 -4.75 -2.21 -12.53
C ILE A 110 -4.61 -0.76 -12.98
N LEU A 111 -3.42 -0.36 -13.43
CA LEU A 111 -3.17 0.96 -14.00
C LEU A 111 -3.79 1.07 -15.39
N GLU A 112 -4.78 1.95 -15.54
CA GLU A 112 -5.41 2.25 -16.81
C GLU A 112 -5.00 3.64 -17.32
N ARG A 113 -4.76 3.73 -18.63
CA ARG A 113 -4.44 4.97 -19.32
C ARG A 113 -5.65 5.43 -20.11
N SER A 114 -6.10 6.65 -19.85
CA SER A 114 -7.24 7.29 -20.51
C SER A 114 -6.80 8.50 -21.33
N LEU A 115 -7.23 8.57 -22.59
CA LEU A 115 -7.03 9.77 -23.42
C LEU A 115 -8.12 10.79 -23.11
N VAL A 116 -7.73 11.97 -22.68
CA VAL A 116 -8.62 13.11 -22.54
C VAL A 116 -8.43 14.02 -23.76
N ASP A 117 -9.53 14.28 -24.46
CA ASP A 117 -9.59 15.20 -25.59
C ASP A 117 -10.50 16.37 -25.23
N THR A 118 -9.92 17.56 -25.17
CA THR A 118 -10.64 18.79 -24.82
C THR A 118 -11.13 19.55 -26.07
N GLY A 119 -10.89 19.01 -27.27
CA GLY A 119 -11.13 19.69 -28.54
C GLY A 119 -10.03 20.69 -28.94
N VAL A 120 -9.25 21.18 -27.98
CA VAL A 120 -8.06 22.04 -28.21
C VAL A 120 -6.74 21.33 -27.89
N SER A 121 -6.76 20.36 -26.98
CA SER A 121 -5.59 19.57 -26.63
C SER A 121 -5.98 18.13 -26.29
N LYS A 122 -5.00 17.23 -26.47
CA LYS A 122 -5.10 15.82 -26.14
C LYS A 122 -4.00 15.47 -25.15
N TYR A 123 -4.37 14.87 -24.03
CA TYR A 123 -3.42 14.41 -23.01
C TYR A 123 -3.87 13.09 -22.41
N TYR A 124 -2.94 12.36 -21.81
CA TYR A 124 -3.23 11.10 -21.13
C TYR A 124 -3.35 11.32 -19.63
N THR A 125 -4.23 10.54 -19.03
CA THR A 125 -4.41 10.43 -17.57
C THR A 125 -4.24 8.97 -17.19
N TRP A 126 -3.88 8.73 -15.93
CA TRP A 126 -3.66 7.41 -15.38
C TRP A 126 -4.45 7.24 -14.09
N GLU A 127 -5.09 6.09 -13.94
CA GLU A 127 -5.85 5.74 -12.74
C GLU A 127 -5.67 4.25 -12.42
N TYR A 128 -5.59 3.92 -11.13
CA TYR A 128 -5.70 2.55 -10.68
C TYR A 128 -7.17 2.15 -10.50
N LEU A 129 -7.61 1.18 -11.29
CA LEU A 129 -8.92 0.57 -11.17
C LEU A 129 -8.91 -0.61 -10.18
N GLY A 130 -9.91 -0.68 -9.31
CA GLY A 130 -10.10 -1.73 -8.31
C GLY A 130 -11.04 -1.28 -7.19
N GLN A 131 -11.34 -2.16 -6.23
CA GLN A 131 -12.12 -1.81 -5.04
C GLN A 131 -11.27 -0.97 -4.08
N LYS A 132 -11.56 0.33 -4.01
CA LYS A 132 -10.81 1.29 -3.17
C LYS A 132 -11.25 1.31 -1.71
N PHE A 133 -12.32 0.61 -1.33
CA PHE A 133 -12.86 0.66 0.03
C PHE A 133 -12.46 -0.55 0.86
N VAL A 134 -12.07 -0.29 2.11
CA VAL A 134 -11.79 -1.32 3.12
C VAL A 134 -12.57 -1.02 4.39
N GLN A 135 -13.06 -2.07 5.05
CA GLN A 135 -13.72 -1.96 6.35
C GLN A 135 -12.81 -2.52 7.44
N PHE A 136 -12.48 -1.67 8.41
CA PHE A 136 -11.78 -2.08 9.61
C PHE A 136 -12.79 -2.47 10.68
N PRO A 137 -12.75 -3.72 11.18
CA PRO A 137 -13.69 -4.19 12.18
C PRO A 137 -13.41 -3.53 13.53
N LYS A 138 -14.46 -3.47 14.36
CA LYS A 138 -14.29 -3.18 15.78
C LYS A 138 -13.40 -4.24 16.41
N THR A 139 -12.29 -3.82 16.99
CA THR A 139 -11.40 -4.74 17.72
C THR A 139 -11.30 -4.33 19.18
N GLU A 140 -11.34 -5.31 20.08
CA GLU A 140 -11.12 -5.07 21.50
C GLU A 140 -9.59 -4.99 21.76
N GLY A 141 -9.10 -3.79 22.08
CA GLY A 141 -7.69 -3.51 22.36
C GLY A 141 -6.92 -2.85 21.21
N ASP A 142 -5.59 -2.73 21.37
CA ASP A 142 -4.69 -2.06 20.42
C ASP A 142 -4.33 -2.97 19.23
N ALA A 143 -5.34 -3.33 18.44
CA ALA A 143 -5.15 -4.08 17.20
C ALA A 143 -4.25 -3.30 16.24
N ARG A 144 -3.17 -3.95 15.78
CA ARG A 144 -2.24 -3.37 14.80
C ARG A 144 -2.46 -4.00 13.45
N TYR A 145 -2.36 -3.17 12.42
CA TYR A 145 -2.51 -3.59 11.03
C TYR A 145 -1.21 -3.37 10.27
N GLU A 146 -0.87 -4.31 9.41
CA GLU A 146 0.23 -4.18 8.46
C GLU A 146 -0.34 -4.16 7.04
N ILE A 147 0.31 -3.42 6.15
CA ILE A 147 0.00 -3.43 4.73
C ILE A 147 1.19 -3.98 3.93
N THR A 148 0.88 -4.94 3.06
CA THR A 148 1.79 -5.46 2.05
C THR A 148 1.39 -4.89 0.69
N ILE A 149 2.35 -4.24 0.03
CA ILE A 149 2.21 -3.67 -1.30
C ILE A 149 3.02 -4.54 -2.26
N GLN A 150 2.34 -5.29 -3.12
CA GLN A 150 2.97 -6.05 -4.20
C GLN A 150 2.86 -5.29 -5.51
N ARG A 151 3.94 -5.23 -6.28
CA ARG A 151 4.04 -4.45 -7.52
C ARG A 151 4.42 -5.36 -8.67
N ASP A 152 3.79 -5.14 -9.83
CA ASP A 152 4.11 -5.83 -11.09
C ASP A 152 4.14 -4.83 -12.26
N GLY A 153 4.96 -5.12 -13.28
CA GLY A 153 5.22 -4.21 -14.40
C GLY A 153 6.44 -3.30 -14.17
N ASN A 154 6.30 -1.99 -14.37
CA ASN A 154 7.42 -1.07 -14.21
C ASN A 154 7.73 -0.79 -12.72
N LEU A 155 8.76 -1.46 -12.19
CA LEU A 155 9.17 -1.35 -10.79
C LEU A 155 10.00 -0.10 -10.47
N GLU A 156 10.42 0.64 -11.50
CA GLU A 156 11.10 1.94 -11.37
C GLU A 156 10.07 3.09 -11.31
N GLY A 157 8.84 2.82 -11.73
CA GLY A 157 7.74 3.75 -11.72
C GLY A 157 7.36 4.20 -10.32
N SER A 158 7.05 5.49 -10.18
CA SER A 158 6.62 6.05 -8.91
C SER A 158 5.11 5.98 -8.72
N VAL A 159 4.65 5.91 -7.47
CA VAL A 159 3.23 5.99 -7.11
C VAL A 159 3.13 6.44 -5.65
N SER A 160 2.17 7.31 -5.35
CA SER A 160 1.75 7.59 -3.97
C SER A 160 0.45 6.88 -3.67
N ILE A 161 0.35 6.30 -2.49
CA ILE A 161 -0.83 5.61 -1.99
C ILE A 161 -1.21 6.26 -0.67
N SER A 162 -2.50 6.50 -0.44
CA SER A 162 -3.00 7.00 0.85
C SER A 162 -4.20 6.20 1.32
N LEU A 163 -4.49 6.28 2.60
CA LEU A 163 -5.66 5.69 3.24
C LEU A 163 -6.36 6.77 4.06
N SER A 164 -7.63 7.01 3.76
CA SER A 164 -8.44 8.04 4.41
C SER A 164 -9.70 7.47 5.02
N LYS A 165 -10.04 7.89 6.25
CA LYS A 165 -11.31 7.56 6.89
C LYS A 165 -12.43 8.32 6.17
N LEU A 166 -13.48 7.61 5.79
CA LEU A 166 -14.69 8.26 5.29
C LEU A 166 -15.47 8.81 6.48
N ASP A 167 -15.47 10.13 6.65
CA ASP A 167 -16.36 10.76 7.62
C ASP A 167 -17.80 10.64 7.12
N ARG A 168 -18.58 9.77 7.75
CA ARG A 168 -20.03 9.74 7.58
C ARG A 168 -20.65 10.68 8.60
N SER A 169 -20.40 11.97 8.46
CA SER A 169 -21.23 12.99 9.08
C SER A 169 -22.57 13.01 8.34
N ILE A 170 -23.54 12.24 8.84
CA ILE A 170 -24.96 12.31 8.46
C ILE A 170 -25.71 13.12 9.51
#